data_AF-A0A212J402-F1
#
_entry.id   AF-A0A212J402-F1
#
_cell.length_a   1.000
_cell.length_b   1.000
_cell.length_c   1.000
_cell.angle_alpha   90.00
_cell.angle_beta   90.00
_cell.angle_gamma   90.00
#
_symmetry.space_group_name_H-M   'P 1'
#
loop_
_entity.id
_entity.type
_entity.pdbx_description
1 polymer ?
#
loop_
_entity_poly.entity_id
_entity_poly.type
_entity_poly.pdbx_seq_one_letter_code
_entity_poly.pdbx_strand_id
1 'polypeptide(L)'
;MKLIIISNRLPLKVVEEENEYKVVPSSGGLSTGLNSLETNMETHWIGWTGMYLDDLREQEKIDKQLADLNFHSVNLTPSQIENYYEGYSNSVIWPLSHYFFSNVRYNNDYWSVYKEVNALFCEKAMQIIEPSDIVWIQDYQLMLLPRMIRDRIPGVSIGYFHHIPFPSYELFRCLPERSDILNGLLGADLVAFHTHGYMRHFISAVYRVLKLDCNLDEIHLDDRIVDVDAFPMGINYDMYHNALLNPDIKKQADKLRGEFGNSKLILSVDRLDYSKGILMRLRCFEDFLANQPQYRGKVSLIMIVAPSRDNVDIYAKLKEDIDQKVGAINGKYATAGWQPINYFYRSFVFEEIAALYGNNTKIDPHPPI
;
A
#
# COMPACT_ATOMS: atom_id res chain seq x y z
N MET A 1 9.37 -24.92 -12.12
CA MET A 1 9.05 -24.29 -10.83
C MET A 1 9.29 -22.80 -10.96
N LYS A 2 8.18 -22.06 -11.08
CA LYS A 2 8.10 -20.61 -11.20
C LYS A 2 7.61 -20.01 -9.88
N LEU A 3 7.91 -18.73 -9.67
CA LEU A 3 7.29 -17.92 -8.63
C LEU A 3 6.16 -17.10 -9.26
N ILE A 4 4.93 -17.28 -8.80
CA ILE A 4 3.74 -16.57 -9.28
C ILE A 4 3.28 -15.59 -8.21
N ILE A 5 3.58 -14.32 -8.38
CA ILE A 5 3.14 -13.26 -7.47
C ILE A 5 1.76 -12.77 -7.93
N ILE A 6 0.79 -12.71 -7.01
CA ILE A 6 -0.55 -12.19 -7.33
C ILE A 6 -0.88 -11.06 -6.37
N SER A 7 -1.07 -9.85 -6.90
CA SER A 7 -1.46 -8.69 -6.10
C SER A 7 -2.53 -7.89 -6.81
N ASN A 8 -3.32 -7.12 -6.06
CA ASN A 8 -4.38 -6.31 -6.64
C ASN A 8 -3.89 -5.41 -7.78
N ARG A 9 -2.72 -4.77 -7.64
CA ARG A 9 -2.11 -3.96 -8.69
C ARG A 9 -0.81 -4.58 -9.16
N LEU A 10 -0.53 -4.46 -10.46
CA LEU A 10 0.80 -4.69 -11.01
C LEU A 10 1.80 -3.64 -10.47
N PRO A 11 3.12 -3.94 -10.48
CA PRO A 11 4.16 -2.96 -10.17
C PRO A 11 4.33 -1.91 -11.29
N LEU A 12 3.44 -1.93 -12.28
CA LEU A 12 3.37 -1.04 -13.42
C LEU A 12 1.98 -0.39 -13.46
N LYS A 13 1.93 0.82 -14.01
CA LYS A 13 0.71 1.57 -14.28
C LYS A 13 0.70 1.93 -15.76
N VAL A 14 -0.46 1.84 -16.38
CA VAL A 14 -0.67 2.40 -17.72
C VAL A 14 -1.05 3.87 -17.59
N VAL A 15 -0.35 4.74 -18.32
CA VAL A 15 -0.64 6.17 -18.44
C VAL A 15 -0.93 6.51 -19.89
N GLU A 16 -1.92 7.36 -20.11
CA GLU A 16 -2.21 7.91 -21.43
C GLU A 16 -1.41 9.20 -21.63
N GLU A 17 -0.52 9.21 -22.62
CA GLU A 17 0.26 10.37 -23.03
C GLU A 17 0.10 10.56 -24.54
N GLU A 18 -0.34 11.75 -24.99
CA GLU A 18 -0.40 12.11 -26.41
C GLU A 18 -1.18 11.12 -27.30
N ASN A 19 -2.28 10.54 -26.79
CA ASN A 19 -3.09 9.48 -27.41
C ASN A 19 -2.39 8.12 -27.53
N GLU A 20 -1.29 7.89 -26.83
CA GLU A 20 -0.66 6.58 -26.69
C GLU A 20 -0.65 6.13 -25.23
N TYR A 21 -0.89 4.83 -25.01
CA TYR A 21 -0.74 4.22 -23.69
C TYR A 21 0.70 3.78 -23.47
N LYS A 22 1.31 4.28 -22.38
CA LYS A 22 2.65 3.88 -21.93
C LYS A 22 2.58 3.16 -20.60
N VAL A 23 3.46 2.18 -20.43
CA VAL A 23 3.62 1.42 -19.19
C VAL A 23 4.74 2.05 -18.38
N VAL A 24 4.41 2.55 -17.18
CA VAL A 24 5.36 3.20 -16.26
C VAL A 24 5.37 2.49 -14.90
N PRO A 25 6.44 2.56 -14.10
CA PRO A 25 6.46 1.99 -12.76
C PRO A 25 5.36 2.56 -11.83
N SER A 26 4.75 1.70 -11.02
CA SER A 26 3.70 2.07 -10.06
C SER A 26 4.30 2.57 -8.74
N SER A 27 3.74 3.67 -8.21
CA SER A 27 4.14 4.26 -6.92
C SER A 27 3.38 3.60 -5.76
N GLY A 28 4.04 2.71 -5.02
CA GLY A 28 3.46 2.04 -3.84
C GLY A 28 4.49 1.23 -3.04
N GLY A 29 4.27 1.11 -1.72
CA GLY A 29 5.21 0.37 -0.85
C GLY A 29 5.33 -1.12 -1.20
N LEU A 30 4.23 -1.73 -1.62
CA LEU A 30 4.21 -3.13 -2.06
C LEU A 30 5.05 -3.33 -3.33
N SER A 31 4.86 -2.48 -4.35
CA SER A 31 5.63 -2.58 -5.60
C SER A 31 7.11 -2.31 -5.37
N THR A 32 7.47 -1.29 -4.56
CA THR A 32 8.87 -1.00 -4.24
C THR A 32 9.56 -2.16 -3.53
N GLY A 33 8.92 -2.77 -2.54
CA GLY A 33 9.54 -3.87 -1.81
C GLY A 33 9.62 -5.16 -2.61
N LEU A 34 8.57 -5.52 -3.37
CA LEU A 34 8.59 -6.73 -4.19
C LEU A 34 9.49 -6.60 -5.43
N ASN A 35 9.64 -5.40 -6.02
CA ASN A 35 10.64 -5.16 -7.08
C ASN A 35 12.08 -5.30 -6.57
N SER A 36 12.29 -5.26 -5.25
CA SER A 36 13.60 -5.48 -4.63
C SER A 36 13.85 -6.93 -4.26
N LEU A 37 12.94 -7.85 -4.62
CA LEU A 37 13.10 -9.29 -4.36
C LEU A 37 14.21 -9.84 -5.26
N GLU A 38 15.36 -10.13 -4.67
CA GLU A 38 16.43 -10.85 -5.36
C GLU A 38 16.08 -12.35 -5.39
N THR A 39 15.73 -12.86 -6.57
CA THR A 39 15.46 -14.28 -6.78
C THR A 39 16.02 -14.75 -8.12
N ASN A 40 16.51 -15.99 -8.13
CA ASN A 40 16.93 -16.68 -9.35
C ASN A 40 15.77 -17.43 -10.04
N MET A 41 14.57 -17.38 -9.46
CA MET A 41 13.39 -18.03 -10.02
C MET A 41 12.78 -17.20 -11.15
N GLU A 42 12.35 -17.86 -12.21
CA GLU A 42 11.44 -17.25 -13.18
C GLU A 42 10.19 -16.77 -12.43
N THR A 43 9.93 -15.46 -12.51
CA THR A 43 8.87 -14.80 -11.76
C THR A 43 7.84 -14.26 -12.73
N HIS A 44 6.58 -14.65 -12.52
CA HIS A 44 5.43 -14.05 -13.19
C HIS A 44 4.59 -13.30 -12.18
N TRP A 45 3.93 -12.24 -12.64
CA TRP A 45 3.15 -11.39 -11.76
C TRP A 45 1.78 -11.07 -12.35
N ILE A 46 0.73 -11.43 -11.62
CA ILE A 46 -0.67 -11.24 -11.98
C ILE A 46 -1.26 -10.06 -11.19
N GLY A 47 -1.93 -9.13 -11.89
CA GLY A 47 -2.54 -7.97 -11.24
C GLY A 47 -3.34 -7.06 -12.16
N TRP A 48 -4.11 -6.13 -11.59
CA TRP A 48 -4.78 -5.09 -12.36
C TRP A 48 -3.81 -3.95 -12.71
N THR A 49 -3.93 -3.41 -13.93
CA THR A 49 -3.08 -2.34 -14.50
C THR A 49 -3.34 -0.96 -13.89
N GLY A 50 -4.38 -0.82 -13.08
CA GLY A 50 -4.74 0.43 -12.42
C GLY A 50 -5.68 1.33 -13.23
N MET A 51 -6.13 0.90 -14.41
CA MET A 51 -7.15 1.59 -15.20
C MET A 51 -8.08 0.61 -15.93
N TYR A 52 -9.22 1.10 -16.39
CA TYR A 52 -10.10 0.41 -17.33
C TYR A 52 -9.79 0.93 -18.74
N LEU A 53 -9.74 0.02 -19.72
CA LEU A 53 -9.57 0.33 -21.13
C LEU A 53 -10.82 -0.14 -21.87
N ASP A 54 -11.47 0.76 -22.59
CA ASP A 54 -12.70 0.44 -23.33
C ASP A 54 -12.41 -0.20 -24.70
N ASP A 55 -11.25 0.10 -25.28
CA ASP A 55 -10.82 -0.47 -26.57
C ASP A 55 -10.07 -1.80 -26.35
N LEU A 56 -10.71 -2.90 -26.79
CA LEU A 56 -10.15 -4.25 -26.75
C LEU A 56 -8.82 -4.37 -27.51
N ARG A 57 -8.60 -3.61 -28.59
CA ARG A 57 -7.35 -3.67 -29.37
C ARG A 57 -6.17 -3.08 -28.59
N GLU A 58 -6.41 -1.96 -27.92
CA GLU A 58 -5.40 -1.35 -27.05
C GLU A 58 -5.13 -2.22 -25.83
N GLN A 59 -6.17 -2.84 -25.27
CA GLN A 59 -6.02 -3.83 -24.21
C GLN A 59 -5.14 -5.02 -24.65
N GLU A 60 -5.40 -5.61 -25.82
CA GLU A 60 -4.58 -6.72 -26.36
C GLU A 60 -3.12 -6.30 -26.62
N LYS A 61 -2.88 -5.05 -27.05
CA LYS A 61 -1.54 -4.51 -27.27
C LYS A 61 -0.77 -4.38 -25.96
N ILE A 62 -1.42 -3.85 -24.92
CA ILE A 62 -0.84 -3.73 -23.58
C ILE A 62 -0.59 -5.11 -22.97
N ASP A 63 -1.55 -6.03 -23.11
CA ASP A 63 -1.42 -7.40 -22.59
C ASP A 63 -0.23 -8.13 -23.20
N LYS A 64 0.07 -7.91 -24.49
CA LYS A 64 1.28 -8.43 -25.15
C LYS A 64 2.55 -7.83 -24.58
N GLN A 65 2.61 -6.50 -24.42
CA GLN A 65 3.78 -5.82 -23.84
C GLN A 65 4.05 -6.29 -22.40
N LEU A 66 2.99 -6.52 -21.62
CA LEU A 66 3.09 -7.04 -20.26
C LEU A 66 3.57 -8.50 -20.27
N ALA A 67 3.07 -9.33 -21.18
CA ALA A 67 3.46 -10.73 -21.30
C ALA A 67 4.96 -10.91 -21.61
N ASP A 68 5.53 -10.04 -22.45
CA ASP A 68 6.98 -10.02 -22.75
C ASP A 68 7.85 -9.75 -21.50
N LEU A 69 7.24 -9.16 -20.47
CA LEU A 69 7.85 -8.85 -19.18
C LEU A 69 7.36 -9.78 -18.05
N ASN A 70 6.69 -10.89 -18.38
CA ASN A 70 6.08 -11.83 -17.44
C ASN A 70 5.00 -11.21 -16.51
N PHE A 71 4.40 -10.10 -16.93
CA PHE A 71 3.25 -9.49 -16.28
C PHE A 71 1.94 -9.92 -16.94
N HIS A 72 0.93 -10.18 -16.12
CA HIS A 72 -0.36 -10.69 -16.56
C HIS A 72 -1.49 -9.85 -15.99
N SER A 73 -2.17 -9.11 -16.86
CA SER A 73 -3.24 -8.20 -16.47
C SER A 73 -4.52 -8.95 -16.07
N VAL A 74 -5.21 -8.44 -15.04
CA VAL A 74 -6.61 -8.72 -14.76
C VAL A 74 -7.41 -7.47 -15.07
N ASN A 75 -8.31 -7.58 -16.04
CA ASN A 75 -9.13 -6.46 -16.50
C ASN A 75 -10.39 -6.34 -15.63
N LEU A 76 -10.61 -5.14 -15.09
CA LEU A 76 -11.74 -4.84 -14.22
C LEU A 76 -12.60 -3.76 -14.88
N THR A 77 -13.90 -3.99 -14.93
CA THR A 77 -14.88 -3.00 -15.40
C THR A 77 -14.99 -1.82 -14.41
N PRO A 78 -15.51 -0.66 -14.84
CA PRO A 78 -15.72 0.47 -13.93
C PRO A 78 -16.55 0.11 -12.68
N SER A 79 -17.62 -0.67 -12.85
CA SER A 79 -18.46 -1.15 -11.75
C SER A 79 -17.71 -2.06 -10.78
N GLN A 80 -16.82 -2.93 -11.29
CA GLN A 80 -15.96 -3.75 -10.44
C GLN A 80 -14.94 -2.90 -9.68
N ILE A 81 -14.34 -1.90 -10.32
CA ILE A 81 -13.40 -0.97 -9.66
C ILE A 81 -14.11 -0.24 -8.51
N GLU A 82 -15.30 0.30 -8.77
CA GLU A 82 -16.11 1.01 -7.79
C GLU A 82 -16.51 0.12 -6.61
N ASN A 83 -17.04 -1.08 -6.87
CA ASN A 83 -17.63 -1.91 -5.81
C ASN A 83 -16.63 -2.83 -5.09
N TYR A 84 -15.58 -3.30 -5.77
CA TYR A 84 -14.55 -4.15 -5.15
C TYR A 84 -13.37 -3.34 -4.59
N TYR A 85 -12.78 -2.43 -5.38
CA TYR A 85 -11.57 -1.73 -4.96
C TYR A 85 -11.90 -0.50 -4.11
N GLU A 86 -12.71 0.42 -4.63
CA GLU A 86 -13.12 1.62 -3.88
C GLU A 86 -14.12 1.28 -2.77
N GLY A 87 -15.04 0.35 -3.05
CA GLY A 87 -16.06 -0.18 -2.14
C GLY A 87 -15.49 -1.14 -1.11
N TYR A 88 -15.68 -2.45 -1.29
CA TYR A 88 -15.39 -3.44 -0.25
C TYR A 88 -13.95 -3.33 0.31
N SER A 89 -12.95 -3.25 -0.56
CA SER A 89 -11.55 -3.20 -0.14
C SER A 89 -11.23 -1.91 0.65
N ASN A 90 -11.51 -0.73 0.09
CA ASN A 90 -11.05 0.54 0.67
C ASN A 90 -12.07 1.24 1.57
N SER A 91 -13.35 0.87 1.50
CA SER A 91 -14.44 1.42 2.33
C SER A 91 -14.93 0.47 3.42
N VAL A 92 -14.60 -0.83 3.38
CA VAL A 92 -14.89 -1.79 4.47
C VAL A 92 -13.62 -2.31 5.12
N ILE A 93 -12.80 -3.06 4.38
CA ILE A 93 -11.67 -3.79 4.96
C ILE A 93 -10.57 -2.85 5.45
N TRP A 94 -10.19 -1.84 4.65
CA TRP A 94 -9.17 -0.87 5.03
C TRP A 94 -9.49 -0.11 6.33
N PRO A 95 -10.64 0.59 6.47
CA PRO A 95 -10.97 1.30 7.72
C PRO A 95 -11.07 0.36 8.91
N LEU A 96 -11.68 -0.81 8.74
CA LEU A 96 -11.82 -1.79 9.82
C LEU A 96 -10.47 -2.25 10.36
N SER A 97 -9.59 -2.65 9.44
CA SER A 97 -8.25 -3.16 9.74
C SER A 97 -7.35 -2.12 10.39
N HIS A 98 -7.54 -0.84 10.03
CA HIS A 98 -6.82 0.29 10.63
C HIS A 98 -7.53 0.88 11.87
N TYR A 99 -8.51 0.18 12.44
CA TYR A 99 -9.21 0.60 13.67
C TYR A 99 -10.02 1.90 13.54
N PHE A 100 -10.37 2.30 12.31
CA PHE A 100 -11.26 3.41 12.01
C PHE A 100 -12.68 2.91 11.71
N PHE A 101 -13.28 2.17 12.66
CA PHE A 101 -14.60 1.55 12.47
C PHE A 101 -15.70 2.55 12.05
N SER A 102 -15.65 3.79 12.55
CA SER A 102 -16.58 4.86 12.16
C SER A 102 -16.55 5.20 10.66
N ASN A 103 -15.49 4.81 9.96
CA ASN A 103 -15.29 5.07 8.54
C ASN A 103 -15.72 3.89 7.67
N VAL A 104 -16.13 2.77 8.25
CA VAL A 104 -16.65 1.60 7.51
C VAL A 104 -17.96 1.98 6.83
N ARG A 105 -18.10 1.65 5.54
CA ARG A 105 -19.30 1.86 4.74
C ARG A 105 -19.66 0.56 4.01
N TYR A 106 -20.84 0.03 4.28
CA TYR A 106 -21.35 -1.16 3.61
C TYR A 106 -22.29 -0.80 2.46
N ASN A 107 -22.25 -1.62 1.43
CA ASN A 107 -23.22 -1.67 0.35
C ASN A 107 -23.49 -3.15 0.04
N ASN A 108 -24.70 -3.47 -0.40
CA ASN A 108 -25.13 -4.83 -0.74
C ASN A 108 -24.29 -5.45 -1.86
N ASP A 109 -23.82 -4.64 -2.81
CA ASP A 109 -23.08 -5.12 -3.98
C ASP A 109 -21.59 -5.37 -3.70
N TYR A 110 -21.06 -4.81 -2.62
CA TYR A 110 -19.63 -4.86 -2.32
C TYR A 110 -19.11 -6.29 -2.15
N TRP A 111 -19.82 -7.11 -1.37
CA TRP A 111 -19.38 -8.48 -1.11
C TRP A 111 -19.50 -9.39 -2.35
N SER A 112 -20.59 -9.27 -3.11
CA SER A 112 -20.77 -10.06 -4.33
C SER A 112 -19.69 -9.74 -5.35
N VAL A 113 -19.41 -8.45 -5.59
CA VAL A 113 -18.36 -8.01 -6.51
C VAL A 113 -16.97 -8.37 -5.99
N TYR A 114 -16.75 -8.36 -4.67
CA TYR A 114 -15.46 -8.81 -4.11
C TYR A 114 -15.15 -10.28 -4.41
N LYS A 115 -16.17 -11.14 -4.30
CA LYS A 115 -16.06 -12.56 -4.71
C LYS A 115 -15.86 -12.70 -6.21
N GLU A 116 -16.61 -11.96 -7.01
CA GLU A 116 -16.51 -11.96 -8.47
C GLU A 116 -15.09 -11.61 -8.93
N VAL A 117 -14.52 -10.53 -8.39
CA VAL A 117 -13.17 -10.11 -8.75
C VAL A 117 -12.13 -11.13 -8.28
N ASN A 118 -12.23 -11.68 -7.06
CA ASN A 118 -11.34 -12.77 -6.63
C ASN A 118 -11.42 -13.99 -7.57
N ALA A 119 -12.60 -14.31 -8.10
CA ALA A 119 -12.76 -15.36 -9.10
C ALA A 119 -12.09 -15.01 -10.44
N LEU A 120 -12.16 -13.75 -10.90
CA LEU A 120 -11.44 -13.30 -12.10
C LEU A 120 -9.91 -13.44 -11.95
N PHE A 121 -9.38 -13.07 -10.78
CA PHE A 121 -7.98 -13.29 -10.46
C PHE A 121 -7.63 -14.79 -10.48
N CYS A 122 -8.50 -15.64 -9.93
CA CYS A 122 -8.31 -17.10 -9.97
C CYS A 122 -8.29 -17.63 -11.41
N GLU A 123 -9.24 -17.23 -12.25
CA GLU A 123 -9.30 -17.68 -13.65
C GLU A 123 -8.07 -17.22 -14.45
N LYS A 124 -7.57 -16.01 -14.21
CA LYS A 124 -6.31 -15.57 -14.81
C LYS A 124 -5.12 -16.39 -14.32
N ALA A 125 -5.07 -16.69 -13.02
CA ALA A 125 -4.00 -17.49 -12.43
C ALA A 125 -3.97 -18.94 -12.94
N MET A 126 -5.12 -19.55 -13.18
CA MET A 126 -5.23 -20.91 -13.75
C MET A 126 -4.67 -21.04 -15.17
N GLN A 127 -4.46 -19.94 -15.90
CA GLN A 127 -3.83 -19.96 -17.22
C GLN A 127 -2.31 -20.09 -17.16
N ILE A 128 -1.70 -19.90 -15.97
CA ILE A 128 -0.25 -19.71 -15.81
C ILE A 128 0.33 -20.71 -14.80
N ILE A 129 -0.40 -20.99 -13.71
CA ILE A 129 0.06 -21.83 -12.60
C ILE A 129 0.15 -23.29 -13.05
N GLU A 130 1.30 -23.90 -12.78
CA GLU A 130 1.48 -25.35 -12.83
C GLU A 130 1.57 -25.94 -11.41
N PRO A 131 1.24 -27.23 -11.20
CA PRO A 131 1.24 -27.85 -9.87
C PRO A 131 2.55 -27.74 -9.07
N SER A 132 3.69 -27.59 -9.74
CA SER A 132 5.01 -27.47 -9.11
C SER A 132 5.41 -26.04 -8.75
N ASP A 133 4.59 -25.04 -9.06
CA ASP A 133 4.92 -23.64 -8.87
C ASP A 133 4.64 -23.16 -7.45
N ILE A 134 5.26 -22.04 -7.08
CA ILE A 134 5.04 -21.34 -5.82
C ILE A 134 4.15 -20.14 -6.11
N VAL A 135 2.97 -20.10 -5.51
CA VAL A 135 2.01 -19.00 -5.65
C VAL A 135 2.09 -18.12 -4.42
N TRP A 136 2.34 -16.82 -4.60
CA TRP A 136 2.46 -15.87 -3.50
C TRP A 136 1.46 -14.72 -3.65
N ILE A 137 0.35 -14.83 -2.91
CA ILE A 137 -0.79 -13.92 -2.96
C ILE A 137 -0.59 -12.78 -1.97
N GLN A 138 -0.87 -11.57 -2.42
CA GLN A 138 -0.63 -10.35 -1.67
C GLN A 138 -1.94 -9.65 -1.29
N ASP A 139 -2.02 -9.38 -0.01
CA ASP A 139 -2.81 -8.31 0.59
C ASP A 139 -4.34 -8.51 0.65
N TYR A 140 -4.99 -7.59 1.35
CA TYR A 140 -6.38 -7.70 1.79
C TYR A 140 -7.43 -7.67 0.67
N GLN A 141 -7.06 -7.35 -0.57
CA GLN A 141 -8.02 -7.37 -1.67
C GLN A 141 -8.24 -8.79 -2.22
N LEU A 142 -7.33 -9.72 -1.95
CA LEU A 142 -7.35 -11.08 -2.52
C LEU A 142 -7.47 -12.19 -1.45
N MET A 143 -8.24 -11.94 -0.38
CA MET A 143 -8.31 -12.86 0.77
C MET A 143 -9.04 -14.18 0.45
N LEU A 144 -9.80 -14.26 -0.64
CA LEU A 144 -10.50 -15.49 -1.03
C LEU A 144 -9.71 -16.33 -2.04
N LEU A 145 -8.78 -15.69 -2.73
CA LEU A 145 -8.00 -16.30 -3.78
C LEU A 145 -7.22 -17.56 -3.35
N PRO A 146 -6.61 -17.66 -2.14
CA PRO A 146 -5.86 -18.86 -1.78
C PRO A 146 -6.72 -20.12 -1.83
N ARG A 147 -7.94 -20.07 -1.27
CA ARG A 147 -8.89 -21.19 -1.33
C ARG A 147 -9.32 -21.49 -2.76
N MET A 148 -9.67 -20.46 -3.53
CA MET A 148 -10.11 -20.66 -4.92
C MET A 148 -9.05 -21.37 -5.77
N ILE A 149 -7.77 -21.03 -5.59
CA ILE A 149 -6.66 -21.70 -6.27
C ILE A 149 -6.47 -23.12 -5.76
N ARG A 150 -6.48 -23.33 -4.44
CA ARG A 150 -6.34 -24.66 -3.81
C ARG A 150 -7.40 -25.64 -4.29
N ASP A 151 -8.66 -25.20 -4.41
CA ASP A 151 -9.76 -26.04 -4.85
C ASP A 151 -9.59 -26.53 -6.31
N ARG A 152 -8.85 -25.76 -7.14
CA ARG A 152 -8.55 -26.11 -8.53
C ARG A 152 -7.26 -26.91 -8.67
N ILE A 153 -6.24 -26.63 -7.84
CA ILE A 153 -4.95 -27.32 -7.85
C ILE A 153 -4.56 -27.69 -6.40
N PRO A 154 -5.08 -28.81 -5.87
CA PRO A 154 -4.92 -29.17 -4.46
C PRO A 154 -3.48 -29.30 -3.95
N GLY A 155 -2.50 -29.56 -4.83
CA GLY A 155 -1.10 -29.78 -4.46
C GLY A 155 -0.16 -28.59 -4.64
N VAL A 156 -0.63 -27.43 -5.13
CA VAL A 156 0.25 -26.28 -5.41
C VAL A 156 0.74 -25.61 -4.13
N SER A 157 1.96 -25.05 -4.10
CA SER A 157 2.42 -24.32 -2.91
C SER A 157 1.85 -22.90 -2.90
N ILE A 158 1.16 -22.49 -1.83
CA ILE A 158 0.49 -21.18 -1.72
C ILE A 158 0.93 -20.44 -0.46
N GLY A 159 1.59 -19.30 -0.62
CA GLY A 159 1.79 -18.32 0.43
C GLY A 159 0.81 -17.15 0.30
N TYR A 160 0.31 -16.65 1.42
CA TYR A 160 -0.45 -15.41 1.50
C TYR A 160 0.23 -14.43 2.45
N PHE A 161 0.37 -13.16 2.06
CA PHE A 161 0.92 -12.12 2.92
C PHE A 161 -0.06 -10.95 3.11
N HIS A 162 -0.36 -10.59 4.35
CA HIS A 162 -1.25 -9.48 4.71
C HIS A 162 -0.47 -8.21 5.06
N HIS A 163 -0.55 -7.16 4.23
CA HIS A 163 0.30 -5.96 4.36
C HIS A 163 -0.28 -4.87 5.27
N ILE A 164 -1.53 -5.01 5.68
CA ILE A 164 -2.18 -4.09 6.61
C ILE A 164 -2.28 -4.73 8.01
N PRO A 165 -2.57 -3.96 9.07
CA PRO A 165 -2.83 -4.55 10.37
C PRO A 165 -4.01 -5.52 10.30
N PHE A 166 -3.87 -6.73 10.83
CA PHE A 166 -5.05 -7.59 11.03
C PHE A 166 -5.76 -7.13 12.32
N PRO A 167 -7.06 -6.77 12.27
CA PRO A 167 -7.74 -6.18 13.42
C PRO A 167 -8.00 -7.22 14.51
N SER A 168 -8.14 -6.76 15.76
CA SER A 168 -8.57 -7.60 16.85
C SER A 168 -9.93 -8.25 16.56
N TYR A 169 -10.20 -9.39 17.20
CA TYR A 169 -11.46 -10.12 16.99
C TYR A 169 -12.70 -9.24 17.22
N GLU A 170 -12.67 -8.32 18.17
CA GLU A 170 -13.82 -7.45 18.47
C GLU A 170 -14.21 -6.55 17.31
N LEU A 171 -13.26 -6.14 16.47
CA LEU A 171 -13.54 -5.43 15.23
C LEU A 171 -13.83 -6.42 14.09
N PHE A 172 -13.01 -7.47 13.95
CA PHE A 172 -13.16 -8.44 12.86
C PHE A 172 -14.55 -9.11 12.85
N ARG A 173 -15.12 -9.39 14.04
CA ARG A 173 -16.45 -10.01 14.15
C ARG A 173 -17.60 -9.16 13.60
N CYS A 174 -17.37 -7.87 13.39
CA CYS A 174 -18.35 -6.99 12.75
C CYS A 174 -18.56 -7.30 11.27
N LEU A 175 -17.60 -7.99 10.61
CA LEU A 175 -17.77 -8.44 9.23
C LEU A 175 -18.81 -9.58 9.16
N PRO A 176 -19.91 -9.42 8.40
CA PRO A 176 -20.86 -10.52 8.18
C PRO A 176 -20.19 -11.76 7.58
N GLU A 177 -19.32 -11.55 6.60
CA GLU A 177 -18.58 -12.52 5.78
C GLU A 177 -17.26 -13.00 6.38
N ARG A 178 -17.00 -12.70 7.66
CA ARG A 178 -15.78 -13.11 8.40
C ARG A 178 -15.39 -14.58 8.22
N SER A 179 -16.37 -15.47 8.15
CA SER A 179 -16.12 -16.92 7.98
C SER A 179 -15.56 -17.22 6.59
N ASP A 180 -16.11 -16.60 5.55
CA ASP A 180 -15.67 -16.80 4.17
C ASP A 180 -14.25 -16.27 3.97
N ILE A 181 -13.95 -15.10 4.54
CA ILE A 181 -12.60 -14.51 4.51
C ILE A 181 -11.59 -15.46 5.16
N LEU A 182 -11.86 -15.93 6.37
CA LEU A 182 -10.93 -16.83 7.08
C LEU A 182 -10.76 -18.15 6.32
N ASN A 183 -11.83 -18.75 5.79
CA ASN A 183 -11.74 -19.95 4.96
C ASN A 183 -10.98 -19.74 3.66
N GLY A 184 -11.08 -18.53 3.09
CA GLY A 184 -10.30 -18.06 1.94
C GLY A 184 -8.80 -18.04 2.24
N LEU A 185 -8.42 -17.40 3.33
CA LEU A 185 -7.03 -17.30 3.81
C LEU A 185 -6.46 -18.67 4.17
N LEU A 186 -7.24 -19.49 4.87
CA LEU A 186 -6.93 -20.89 5.17
C LEU A 186 -6.98 -21.79 3.93
N GLY A 187 -6.93 -21.25 2.70
CA GLY A 187 -6.57 -21.98 1.49
C GLY A 187 -5.06 -21.99 1.20
N ALA A 188 -4.30 -21.09 1.84
CA ALA A 188 -2.85 -21.03 1.76
C ALA A 188 -2.17 -22.11 2.62
N ASP A 189 -0.91 -22.41 2.33
CA ASP A 189 -0.04 -23.22 3.19
C ASP A 189 0.63 -22.35 4.26
N LEU A 190 0.94 -21.09 3.93
CA LEU A 190 1.49 -20.09 4.85
C LEU A 190 0.66 -18.82 4.81
N VAL A 191 0.20 -18.34 5.97
CA VAL A 191 -0.46 -17.03 6.16
C VAL A 191 0.46 -16.13 6.97
N ALA A 192 1.01 -15.10 6.33
CA ALA A 192 2.03 -14.24 6.89
C ALA A 192 1.54 -12.81 7.17
N PHE A 193 2.11 -12.20 8.22
CA PHE A 193 1.84 -10.82 8.64
C PHE A 193 3.13 -10.05 8.90
N HIS A 194 3.05 -8.74 9.08
CA HIS A 194 4.24 -7.95 9.47
C HIS A 194 4.68 -8.13 10.93
N THR A 195 3.76 -8.44 11.85
CA THR A 195 4.05 -8.49 13.29
C THR A 195 3.33 -9.63 13.97
N HIS A 196 3.90 -10.15 15.05
CA HIS A 196 3.22 -11.13 15.91
C HIS A 196 1.90 -10.59 16.49
N GLY A 197 1.73 -9.27 16.61
CA GLY A 197 0.45 -8.69 17.04
C GLY A 197 -0.68 -9.00 16.07
N TYR A 198 -0.44 -8.81 14.78
CA TYR A 198 -1.42 -9.09 13.71
C TYR A 198 -1.69 -10.58 13.58
N MET A 199 -0.63 -11.38 13.61
CA MET A 199 -0.69 -12.84 13.64
C MET A 199 -1.57 -13.37 14.79
N ARG A 200 -1.36 -12.90 16.02
CA ARG A 200 -2.18 -13.30 17.17
C ARG A 200 -3.66 -12.93 16.99
N HIS A 201 -3.95 -11.79 16.37
CA HIS A 201 -5.32 -11.39 16.08
C HIS A 201 -5.98 -12.30 15.04
N PHE A 202 -5.24 -12.71 14.01
CA PHE A 202 -5.70 -13.71 13.04
C PHE A 202 -5.99 -15.06 13.69
N ILE A 203 -5.05 -15.60 14.49
CA ILE A 203 -5.24 -16.86 15.22
C ILE A 203 -6.48 -16.78 16.13
N SER A 204 -6.64 -15.67 16.87
CA SER A 204 -7.83 -15.47 17.69
C SER A 204 -9.12 -15.39 16.86
N ALA A 205 -9.09 -14.85 15.65
CA ALA A 205 -10.25 -14.80 14.77
C ALA A 205 -10.61 -16.19 14.24
N VAL A 206 -9.62 -16.96 13.79
CA VAL A 206 -9.80 -18.36 13.36
C VAL A 206 -10.43 -19.20 14.47
N TYR A 207 -9.86 -19.17 15.68
CA TYR A 207 -10.40 -19.92 16.82
C TYR A 207 -11.84 -19.53 17.14
N ARG A 208 -12.14 -18.22 17.21
CA ARG A 208 -13.47 -17.76 17.65
C ARG A 208 -14.56 -17.96 16.60
N VAL A 209 -14.22 -17.79 15.32
CA VAL A 209 -15.16 -17.86 14.19
C VAL A 209 -15.32 -19.30 13.69
N LEU A 210 -14.21 -19.99 13.41
CA LEU A 210 -14.21 -21.30 12.77
C LEU A 210 -14.08 -22.48 13.76
N LYS A 211 -13.79 -22.21 15.04
CA LYS A 211 -13.57 -23.24 16.07
C LYS A 211 -12.39 -24.17 15.77
N LEU A 212 -11.39 -23.65 15.08
CA LEU A 212 -10.14 -24.34 14.81
C LEU A 212 -9.09 -23.91 15.83
N ASP A 213 -8.44 -24.88 16.45
CA ASP A 213 -7.33 -24.64 17.37
C ASP A 213 -6.04 -24.36 16.60
N CYS A 214 -5.17 -23.56 17.21
CA CYS A 214 -3.83 -23.29 16.71
C CYS A 214 -2.82 -23.81 17.73
N ASN A 215 -1.92 -24.69 17.28
CA ASN A 215 -0.88 -25.29 18.10
C ASN A 215 0.48 -24.88 17.56
N LEU A 216 1.31 -24.22 18.37
CA LEU A 216 2.66 -23.78 17.96
C LEU A 216 2.69 -23.05 16.61
N ASP A 217 1.72 -22.16 16.38
CA ASP A 217 1.54 -21.35 15.17
C ASP A 217 1.04 -22.10 13.92
N GLU A 218 0.68 -23.37 14.09
CA GLU A 218 0.06 -24.22 13.07
C GLU A 218 -1.47 -24.31 13.28
N ILE A 219 -2.25 -24.17 12.22
CA ILE A 219 -3.69 -24.44 12.21
C ILE A 219 -3.91 -25.77 11.49
N HIS A 220 -4.37 -26.77 12.24
CA HIS A 220 -4.65 -28.10 11.71
C HIS A 220 -6.04 -28.13 11.08
N LEU A 221 -6.09 -28.38 9.77
CA LEU A 221 -7.30 -28.72 9.03
C LEU A 221 -7.39 -30.24 8.89
N ASP A 222 -8.54 -30.76 8.45
CA ASP A 222 -8.76 -32.21 8.34
C ASP A 222 -7.77 -32.90 7.39
N ASP A 223 -7.31 -32.19 6.36
CA ASP A 223 -6.47 -32.72 5.29
C ASP A 223 -5.05 -32.12 5.24
N ARG A 224 -4.77 -31.04 5.98
CA ARG A 224 -3.51 -30.29 5.87
C ARG A 224 -3.24 -29.37 7.06
N ILE A 225 -2.03 -28.84 7.11
CA ILE A 225 -1.62 -27.83 8.09
C ILE A 225 -1.46 -26.48 7.39
N VAL A 226 -1.84 -25.42 8.08
CA VAL A 226 -1.60 -24.03 7.65
C VAL A 226 -0.69 -23.37 8.67
N ASP A 227 0.51 -22.97 8.22
CA ASP A 227 1.45 -22.22 9.04
C ASP A 227 1.04 -20.75 9.11
N VAL A 228 1.21 -20.14 10.28
CA VAL A 228 1.00 -18.71 10.48
C VAL A 228 2.26 -18.09 11.05
N ASP A 229 2.77 -17.01 10.47
CA ASP A 229 4.00 -16.40 10.97
C ASP A 229 4.05 -14.88 10.72
N ALA A 230 5.06 -14.22 11.28
CA ALA A 230 5.31 -12.81 11.19
C ALA A 230 6.66 -12.51 10.53
N PHE A 231 6.63 -11.92 9.33
CA PHE A 231 7.81 -11.43 8.62
C PHE A 231 7.74 -9.92 8.45
N PRO A 232 8.51 -9.13 9.22
CA PRO A 232 8.53 -7.68 9.05
C PRO A 232 9.15 -7.33 7.69
N MET A 233 8.43 -6.52 6.91
CA MET A 233 8.90 -6.10 5.59
C MET A 233 9.92 -4.97 5.72
N GLY A 234 11.09 -5.16 5.11
CA GLY A 234 12.15 -4.18 5.05
C GLY A 234 12.09 -3.28 3.80
N ILE A 235 13.16 -2.53 3.59
CA ILE A 235 13.43 -1.77 2.37
C ILE A 235 14.74 -2.25 1.75
N ASN A 236 14.97 -1.93 0.48
CA ASN A 236 16.31 -2.05 -0.11
C ASN A 236 17.22 -0.96 0.48
N TYR A 237 17.92 -1.29 1.57
CA TYR A 237 18.77 -0.36 2.30
C TYR A 237 19.84 0.26 1.40
N ASP A 238 20.53 -0.56 0.60
CA ASP A 238 21.65 -0.12 -0.23
C ASP A 238 21.21 0.87 -1.31
N MET A 239 20.01 0.67 -1.88
CA MET A 239 19.43 1.62 -2.84
C MET A 239 19.30 3.03 -2.24
N TYR A 240 18.79 3.15 -1.00
CA TYR A 240 18.64 4.45 -0.33
C TYR A 240 19.97 4.99 0.20
N HIS A 241 20.81 4.14 0.80
CA HIS A 241 22.09 4.53 1.36
C HIS A 241 23.03 5.09 0.26
N ASN A 242 23.08 4.42 -0.88
CA ASN A 242 23.95 4.79 -1.99
C ASN A 242 23.38 5.90 -2.89
N ALA A 243 22.10 6.28 -2.73
CA ALA A 243 21.48 7.30 -3.56
C ALA A 243 22.24 8.63 -3.55
N LEU A 244 22.74 9.07 -2.38
CA LEU A 244 23.50 10.32 -2.25
C LEU A 244 24.95 10.22 -2.76
N LEU A 245 25.44 9.02 -3.08
CA LEU A 245 26.72 8.85 -3.77
C LEU A 245 26.60 9.24 -5.25
N ASN A 246 25.39 9.22 -5.82
CA ASN A 246 25.14 9.72 -7.16
C ASN A 246 25.32 11.25 -7.19
N PRO A 247 26.28 11.78 -8.00
CA PRO A 247 26.55 13.21 -8.08
C PRO A 247 25.33 14.05 -8.49
N ASP A 248 24.43 13.51 -9.32
CA ASP A 248 23.25 14.23 -9.80
C ASP A 248 22.21 14.38 -8.67
N ILE A 249 21.95 13.31 -7.92
CA ILE A 249 21.06 13.34 -6.76
C ILE A 249 21.62 14.26 -5.68
N LYS A 250 22.95 14.21 -5.45
CA LYS A 250 23.62 15.10 -4.51
C LYS A 250 23.50 16.58 -4.92
N LYS A 251 23.71 16.88 -6.20
CA LYS A 251 23.54 18.24 -6.74
C LYS A 251 22.09 18.73 -6.59
N GLN A 252 21.11 17.85 -6.81
CA GLN A 252 19.70 18.16 -6.60
C GLN A 252 19.38 18.39 -5.13
N ALA A 253 19.96 17.60 -4.22
CA ALA A 253 19.86 17.81 -2.79
C ALA A 253 20.44 19.17 -2.38
N ASP A 254 21.66 19.51 -2.83
CA ASP A 254 22.29 20.79 -2.52
C ASP A 254 21.47 21.98 -3.04
N LYS A 255 20.90 21.85 -4.24
CA LYS A 255 19.99 22.85 -4.82
C LYS A 255 18.73 23.04 -3.97
N LEU A 256 18.02 21.95 -3.66
CA LEU A 256 16.82 21.97 -2.81
C LEU A 256 17.14 22.58 -1.44
N ARG A 257 18.30 22.24 -0.86
CA ARG A 257 18.75 22.82 0.41
C ARG A 257 18.94 24.33 0.31
N GLY A 258 19.48 24.82 -0.81
CA GLY A 258 19.63 26.24 -1.08
C GLY A 258 18.30 26.99 -1.17
N GLU A 259 17.27 26.37 -1.76
CA GLU A 259 15.92 26.96 -1.90
C GLU A 259 15.23 27.18 -0.54
N PHE A 260 15.48 26.31 0.45
CA PHE A 260 14.94 26.46 1.81
C PHE A 260 15.83 27.26 2.77
N GLY A 261 16.99 27.73 2.29
CA GLY A 261 17.94 28.53 3.06
C GLY A 261 18.46 27.84 4.33
N ASN A 262 18.63 28.64 5.38
CA ASN A 262 19.22 28.19 6.65
C ASN A 262 18.21 27.57 7.62
N SER A 263 16.94 27.41 7.23
CA SER A 263 15.92 26.80 8.09
C SER A 263 16.24 25.33 8.35
N LYS A 264 15.94 24.86 9.57
CA LYS A 264 15.82 23.44 9.87
C LYS A 264 14.57 22.90 9.17
N LEU A 265 14.69 21.73 8.58
CA LEU A 265 13.64 21.11 7.78
C LEU A 265 13.09 19.91 8.52
N ILE A 266 11.77 19.86 8.65
CA ILE A 266 11.02 18.67 9.05
C ILE A 266 10.41 18.11 7.78
N LEU A 267 10.70 16.86 7.44
CA LEU A 267 10.13 16.21 6.26
C LEU A 267 9.04 15.24 6.64
N SER A 268 7.99 15.25 5.83
CA SER A 268 6.84 14.37 5.93
C SER A 268 6.50 13.89 4.52
N VAL A 269 6.54 12.59 4.30
CA VAL A 269 6.20 11.96 3.02
C VAL A 269 5.15 10.89 3.29
N ASP A 270 3.93 11.13 2.83
CA ASP A 270 2.79 10.25 3.08
C ASP A 270 1.92 10.14 1.82
N ARG A 271 1.09 9.10 1.73
CA ARG A 271 -0.07 9.12 0.83
C ARG A 271 -1.20 9.91 1.49
N LEU A 272 -2.11 10.46 0.68
CA LEU A 272 -3.37 10.99 1.19
C LEU A 272 -4.18 9.83 1.79
N ASP A 273 -4.12 9.67 3.12
CA ASP A 273 -4.81 8.60 3.83
C ASP A 273 -4.99 9.00 5.30
N TYR A 274 -6.19 8.77 5.84
CA TYR A 274 -6.52 9.16 7.22
C TYR A 274 -5.72 8.38 8.27
N SER A 275 -5.19 7.21 7.93
CA SER A 275 -4.29 6.44 8.81
C SER A 275 -2.95 7.13 9.07
N LYS A 276 -2.57 8.13 8.27
CA LYS A 276 -1.26 8.80 8.36
C LYS A 276 -1.22 9.94 9.37
N GLY A 277 -2.36 10.32 9.95
CA GLY A 277 -2.41 11.34 11.00
C GLY A 277 -1.93 12.73 10.54
N ILE A 278 -2.05 13.04 9.24
CA ILE A 278 -1.52 14.28 8.64
C ILE A 278 -2.09 15.52 9.34
N LEU A 279 -3.41 15.54 9.60
CA LEU A 279 -4.05 16.64 10.33
C LEU A 279 -3.54 16.77 11.77
N MET A 280 -3.21 15.65 12.43
CA MET A 280 -2.62 15.67 13.77
C MET A 280 -1.22 16.28 13.73
N ARG A 281 -0.40 15.88 12.75
CA ARG A 281 0.95 16.45 12.53
C ARG A 281 0.89 17.96 12.32
N LEU A 282 -0.06 18.45 11.51
CA LEU A 282 -0.29 19.87 11.30
C LEU A 282 -0.69 20.61 12.58
N ARG A 283 -1.55 20.01 13.42
CA ARG A 283 -1.91 20.58 14.73
C ARG A 283 -0.70 20.65 15.65
N CYS A 284 0.07 19.57 15.78
CA CYS A 284 1.28 19.55 16.58
C CYS A 284 2.31 20.59 16.12
N PHE A 285 2.45 20.78 14.80
CA PHE A 285 3.35 21.81 14.26
C PHE A 285 2.84 23.23 14.55
N GLU A 286 1.53 23.48 14.45
CA GLU A 286 0.94 24.75 14.86
C GLU A 286 1.19 25.04 16.35
N ASP A 287 0.93 24.05 17.22
CA ASP A 287 1.12 24.17 18.67
C ASP A 287 2.59 24.42 19.02
N PHE A 288 3.52 23.75 18.31
CA PHE A 288 4.94 24.00 18.43
C PHE A 288 5.30 25.46 18.10
N LEU A 289 4.82 26.00 16.98
CA LEU A 289 5.07 27.40 16.61
C LEU A 289 4.40 28.39 17.57
N ALA A 290 3.24 28.04 18.13
CA ALA A 290 2.53 28.86 19.11
C ALA A 290 3.33 28.93 20.42
N ASN A 291 3.75 27.77 20.95
CA ASN A 291 4.38 27.64 22.26
C ASN A 291 5.88 27.92 22.26
N GLN A 292 6.55 27.87 21.09
CA GLN A 292 7.98 28.11 20.97
C GLN A 292 8.28 29.18 19.88
N PRO A 293 7.95 30.47 20.13
CA PRO A 293 8.11 31.53 19.14
C PRO A 293 9.53 31.71 18.59
N GLN A 294 10.55 31.31 19.36
CA GLN A 294 11.96 31.42 18.97
C GLN A 294 12.35 30.56 17.76
N TYR A 295 11.50 29.60 17.35
CA TYR A 295 11.69 28.78 16.16
C TYR A 295 10.96 29.30 14.91
N ARG A 296 10.13 30.34 15.05
CA ARG A 296 9.52 31.02 13.90
C ARG A 296 10.62 31.63 13.04
N GLY A 297 10.55 31.45 11.72
CA GLY A 297 11.61 31.86 10.80
C GLY A 297 12.81 30.91 10.73
N LYS A 298 12.86 29.86 11.57
CA LYS A 298 14.02 28.94 11.67
C LYS A 298 13.70 27.50 11.36
N VAL A 299 12.42 27.10 11.38
CA VAL A 299 11.98 25.73 11.13
C VAL A 299 10.89 25.75 10.06
N SER A 300 10.97 24.88 9.08
CA SER A 300 9.93 24.68 8.07
C SER A 300 9.58 23.21 7.96
N LEU A 301 8.28 22.93 7.78
CA LEU A 301 7.74 21.62 7.50
C LEU A 301 7.57 21.45 5.99
N ILE A 302 8.20 20.44 5.42
CA ILE A 302 8.02 19.99 4.04
C ILE A 302 7.08 18.79 4.07
N MET A 303 5.93 18.92 3.45
CA MET A 303 4.91 17.89 3.34
C MET A 303 4.70 17.50 1.89
N ILE A 304 5.04 16.27 1.55
CA ILE A 304 4.73 15.64 0.28
C ILE A 304 3.60 14.65 0.54
N VAL A 305 2.46 14.91 -0.08
CA VAL A 305 1.27 14.06 0.01
C VAL A 305 0.97 13.52 -1.38
N ALA A 306 1.25 12.23 -1.58
CA ALA A 306 0.96 11.56 -2.85
C ALA A 306 -0.57 11.31 -2.97
N PRO A 307 -1.20 11.68 -4.11
CA PRO A 307 -2.62 11.43 -4.37
C PRO A 307 -2.97 9.94 -4.21
N SER A 308 -4.13 9.66 -3.64
CA SER A 308 -4.57 8.27 -3.39
C SER A 308 -6.07 8.23 -3.18
N ARG A 309 -6.76 7.38 -3.96
CA ARG A 309 -8.19 7.07 -3.81
C ARG A 309 -9.09 8.32 -3.85
N ASP A 310 -8.74 9.27 -4.71
CA ASP A 310 -9.36 10.60 -4.79
C ASP A 310 -10.89 10.55 -5.07
N ASN A 311 -11.40 9.46 -5.66
CA ASN A 311 -12.83 9.26 -5.92
C ASN A 311 -13.65 8.87 -4.68
N VAL A 312 -13.00 8.52 -3.57
CA VAL A 312 -13.70 8.12 -2.34
C VAL A 312 -13.91 9.35 -1.46
N ASP A 313 -15.17 9.69 -1.17
CA ASP A 313 -15.59 10.93 -0.48
C ASP A 313 -14.75 11.30 0.76
N ILE A 314 -14.39 10.31 1.59
CA ILE A 314 -13.63 10.57 2.81
C ILE A 314 -12.20 11.07 2.52
N TYR A 315 -11.60 10.67 1.40
CA TYR A 315 -10.27 11.12 0.98
C TYR A 315 -10.35 12.54 0.40
N ALA A 316 -11.37 12.83 -0.41
CA ALA A 316 -11.64 14.18 -0.90
C ALA A 316 -11.82 15.17 0.27
N LYS A 317 -12.63 14.79 1.27
CA LYS A 317 -12.82 15.61 2.48
C LYS A 317 -11.53 15.80 3.27
N LEU A 318 -10.75 14.74 3.47
CA LEU A 318 -9.46 14.81 4.15
C LEU A 318 -8.51 15.78 3.44
N LYS A 319 -8.47 15.78 2.11
CA LYS A 319 -7.67 16.71 1.32
C LYS A 319 -8.09 18.15 1.56
N GLU A 320 -9.39 18.45 1.50
CA GLU A 320 -9.90 19.79 1.81
C GLU A 320 -9.46 20.27 3.20
N ASP A 321 -9.60 19.41 4.21
CA ASP A 321 -9.25 19.74 5.59
C ASP A 321 -7.74 19.99 5.74
N ILE A 322 -6.90 19.23 5.03
CA ILE A 322 -5.44 19.44 4.98
C ILE A 322 -5.14 20.79 4.30
N ASP A 323 -5.71 21.06 3.13
CA ASP A 323 -5.48 22.28 2.36
C ASP A 323 -5.87 23.51 3.20
N GLN A 324 -7.04 23.48 3.86
CA GLN A 324 -7.49 24.53 4.76
C GLN A 324 -6.55 24.71 5.96
N LYS A 325 -6.12 23.63 6.59
CA LYS A 325 -5.25 23.70 7.77
C LYS A 325 -3.87 24.24 7.43
N VAL A 326 -3.28 23.80 6.31
CA VAL A 326 -2.01 24.33 5.78
C VAL A 326 -2.15 25.83 5.49
N GLY A 327 -3.22 26.23 4.79
CA GLY A 327 -3.51 27.63 4.50
C GLY A 327 -3.64 28.49 5.76
N ALA A 328 -4.35 28.00 6.78
CA ALA A 328 -4.52 28.70 8.05
C ALA A 328 -3.19 28.90 8.80
N ILE A 329 -2.36 27.86 8.90
CA ILE A 329 -1.05 27.94 9.57
C ILE A 329 -0.12 28.90 8.83
N ASN A 330 -0.02 28.77 7.50
CA ASN A 330 0.81 29.66 6.70
C ASN A 330 0.32 31.11 6.77
N GLY A 331 -0.99 31.35 6.67
CA GLY A 331 -1.56 32.69 6.80
C GLY A 331 -1.29 33.36 8.16
N LYS A 332 -1.16 32.56 9.22
CA LYS A 332 -0.90 33.04 10.58
C LYS A 332 0.58 33.34 10.87
N TYR A 333 1.50 32.54 10.33
CA TYR A 333 2.92 32.62 10.71
C TYR A 333 3.89 33.00 9.59
N ALA A 334 3.50 32.92 8.32
CA ALA A 334 4.41 33.22 7.22
C ALA A 334 4.87 34.68 7.23
N THR A 335 6.07 34.89 6.72
CA THR A 335 6.66 36.22 6.50
C THR A 335 7.20 36.29 5.09
N ALA A 336 7.60 37.48 4.62
CA ALA A 336 8.13 37.67 3.25
C ALA A 336 9.32 36.75 2.90
N GLY A 337 10.10 36.30 3.89
CA GLY A 337 11.27 35.44 3.69
C GLY A 337 11.15 34.04 4.31
N TRP A 338 9.99 33.66 4.85
CA TRP A 338 9.83 32.36 5.50
C TRP A 338 8.42 31.80 5.36
N GLN A 339 8.36 30.57 4.86
CA GLN A 339 7.15 29.77 4.77
C GLN A 339 7.21 28.63 5.82
N PRO A 340 6.27 28.59 6.78
CA PRO A 340 6.23 27.55 7.81
C PRO A 340 5.99 26.16 7.22
N ILE A 341 5.07 26.03 6.26
CA ILE A 341 4.71 24.75 5.64
C ILE A 341 4.82 24.85 4.11
N ASN A 342 5.67 24.00 3.54
CA ASN A 342 5.78 23.76 2.11
C ASN A 342 5.03 22.47 1.80
N TYR A 343 3.87 22.58 1.15
CA TYR A 343 2.96 21.48 0.91
C TYR A 343 2.87 21.17 -0.59
N PHE A 344 3.09 19.91 -0.95
CA PHE A 344 3.06 19.41 -2.32
C PHE A 344 2.07 18.24 -2.42
N TYR A 345 1.00 18.44 -3.19
CA TYR A 345 0.04 17.37 -3.51
C TYR A 345 0.37 16.74 -4.86
N ARG A 346 1.44 15.93 -4.89
CA ARG A 346 1.91 15.18 -6.07
C ARG A 346 2.89 14.09 -5.64
N SER A 347 3.05 13.07 -6.48
CA SER A 347 4.13 12.09 -6.30
C SER A 347 5.47 12.70 -6.70
N PHE A 348 6.52 12.37 -5.94
CA PHE A 348 7.90 12.73 -6.25
C PHE A 348 8.62 11.47 -6.72
N VAL A 349 9.58 11.62 -7.63
CA VAL A 349 10.42 10.50 -8.06
C VAL A 349 11.42 10.12 -6.97
N PHE A 350 12.02 8.94 -7.10
CA PHE A 350 12.93 8.39 -6.09
C PHE A 350 14.08 9.34 -5.77
N GLU A 351 14.68 9.94 -6.80
CA GLU A 351 15.82 10.85 -6.71
C GLU A 351 15.47 12.11 -5.89
N GLU A 352 14.29 12.67 -6.11
CA GLU A 352 13.80 13.83 -5.37
C GLU A 352 13.57 13.51 -3.90
N ILE A 353 12.97 12.35 -3.61
CA ILE A 353 12.73 11.88 -2.23
C ILE A 353 14.05 11.59 -1.52
N ALA A 354 14.98 10.90 -2.18
CA ALA A 354 16.30 10.58 -1.63
C ALA A 354 17.10 11.86 -1.32
N ALA A 355 17.06 12.86 -2.21
CA ALA A 355 17.66 14.16 -2.00
C ALA A 355 17.10 14.88 -0.77
N LEU A 356 15.79 14.80 -0.53
CA LEU A 356 15.15 15.38 0.65
C LEU A 356 15.53 14.63 1.94
N TYR A 357 15.61 13.29 1.91
CA TYR A 357 16.08 12.53 3.07
C TYR A 357 17.52 12.86 3.44
N GLY A 358 18.42 12.98 2.45
CA GLY A 358 19.83 13.31 2.68
C GLY A 358 20.07 14.68 3.32
N ASN A 359 19.17 15.63 3.13
CA ASN A 359 19.29 16.99 3.64
C ASN A 359 18.84 17.18 5.10
N ASN A 360 18.12 16.21 5.66
CA ASN A 360 17.57 16.30 7.02
C ASN A 360 18.48 15.73 8.11
N THR A 361 19.62 15.15 7.74
CA THR A 361 20.54 14.47 8.67
C THR A 361 21.58 15.38 9.33
N LYS A 362 21.58 16.70 9.07
CA LYS A 362 22.34 17.67 9.91
C LYS A 362 21.56 18.04 11.17
N ILE A 363 21.21 17.03 11.96
CA ILE A 363 20.97 17.19 13.40
C ILE A 363 22.35 17.17 14.03
N ASP A 364 22.78 18.31 14.56
CA ASP A 364 24.01 18.40 15.34
C ASP A 364 23.85 17.47 16.55
N PRO A 365 24.69 16.43 16.72
CA PRO A 365 24.58 15.52 17.86
C PRO A 365 24.90 16.19 19.20
N HIS A 366 25.30 17.47 19.19
CA HIS A 366 25.55 18.25 20.39
C HIS A 366 24.61 19.45 20.45
N PRO A 367 23.54 19.40 21.27
CA PRO A 367 22.88 20.64 21.67
C PRO A 367 23.90 21.48 22.47
N PRO A 368 24.04 22.79 22.22
CA PRO A 368 24.78 23.65 23.13
C PRO A 368 24.07 23.61 24.49
N ILE A 369 24.86 23.31 25.53
CA ILE A 369 24.49 23.27 26.96
C ILE A 369 23.88 24.60 27.38
#